data_AF-A0A3C1Q954-F1
#
_entry.id   AF-A0A3C1Q954-F1
#
_cell.length_a   1.000
_cell.length_b   1.000
_cell.length_c   1.000
_cell.angle_alpha   90.00
_cell.angle_beta   90.00
_cell.angle_gamma   90.00
#
_symmetry.space_group_name_H-M   'P 1'
#
loop_
_entity.id
_entity.type
_entity.pdbx_description
1 polymer ?
#
loop_
_entity_poly.entity_id
_entity_poly.type
_entity_poly.pdbx_seq_one_letter_code
_entity_poly.pdbx_strand_id
1 'polypeptide(L)'
;MPQAAWKIDNNMAVHDNEILIRVQTLNIDAASFTQIKKQAENDEKRIGEIMTGIVADRGKHHNPVTGSGGMLIGTVEKIGPELIGKTDLQVGDRIATLVSLSLTPLVIDRIIKIHADTDQVDIEGHAILFESGIYAKLPGDMPESLALAVLDVAGAPAQTAKLVRPGDTVLIIGAGGKSGLLCMYEAKKRAGVNGKVIGMGHSAASKARAESTGFADVV
;
A
#
# COMPACT_ATOMS: atom_id res chain seq x y z
N MET A 1 -2.04 -8.43 -15.58
CA MET A 1 -1.89 -8.91 -14.18
C MET A 1 -3.12 -9.75 -13.80
N PRO A 2 -2.98 -10.79 -12.95
CA PRO A 2 -4.02 -11.79 -12.68
C PRO A 2 -5.12 -11.31 -11.72
N GLN A 3 -5.31 -10.00 -11.59
CA GLN A 3 -6.28 -9.41 -10.66
C GLN A 3 -7.71 -9.89 -10.95
N ALA A 4 -8.09 -9.94 -12.24
CA ALA A 4 -9.39 -10.40 -12.69
C ALA A 4 -9.64 -11.90 -12.49
N ALA A 5 -8.58 -12.70 -12.29
CA ALA A 5 -8.73 -14.13 -12.05
C ALA A 5 -9.43 -14.36 -10.69
N TRP A 6 -10.40 -15.28 -10.65
CA TRP A 6 -11.08 -15.63 -9.42
C TRP A 6 -10.13 -16.34 -8.42
N LYS A 7 -9.31 -17.25 -8.95
CA LYS A 7 -8.24 -17.96 -8.24
C LYS A 7 -6.93 -17.83 -9.00
N ILE A 8 -5.82 -17.77 -8.28
CA ILE A 8 -4.47 -17.86 -8.82
C ILE A 8 -3.72 -19.02 -8.17
N ASP A 9 -2.73 -19.54 -8.87
CA ASP A 9 -1.78 -20.47 -8.27
C ASP A 9 -0.91 -19.70 -7.27
N ASN A 10 -0.83 -20.23 -6.05
CA ASN A 10 -0.02 -19.70 -4.96
C ASN A 10 0.99 -20.73 -4.46
N ASN A 11 1.45 -21.61 -5.35
CA ASN A 11 2.69 -22.34 -5.14
C ASN A 11 3.83 -21.33 -4.91
N MET A 12 4.59 -21.51 -3.84
CA MET A 12 5.69 -20.63 -3.46
C MET A 12 7.03 -21.04 -4.10
N ALA A 13 6.98 -21.87 -5.13
CA ALA A 13 8.13 -22.17 -5.98
C ALA A 13 8.42 -20.95 -6.87
N VAL A 14 9.61 -20.38 -6.72
CA VAL A 14 10.01 -19.12 -7.36
C VAL A 14 10.41 -19.37 -8.80
N HIS A 15 9.80 -18.65 -9.73
CA HIS A 15 10.22 -18.59 -11.13
C HIS A 15 11.31 -17.54 -11.39
N ASP A 16 11.87 -17.56 -12.60
CA ASP A 16 13.04 -16.75 -12.96
C ASP A 16 12.83 -15.24 -12.81
N ASN A 17 11.58 -14.78 -12.98
CA ASN A 17 11.16 -13.38 -12.93
C ASN A 17 10.29 -13.04 -11.69
N GLU A 18 10.47 -13.79 -10.61
CA GLU A 18 9.69 -13.66 -9.37
C GLU A 18 10.57 -13.41 -8.14
N ILE A 19 9.97 -12.81 -7.12
CA ILE A 19 10.60 -12.55 -5.83
C ILE A 19 9.74 -13.21 -4.76
N LEU A 20 10.35 -14.10 -3.97
CA LEU A 20 9.72 -14.69 -2.79
C LEU A 20 9.88 -13.76 -1.61
N ILE A 21 8.76 -13.49 -0.95
CA ILE A 21 8.68 -12.62 0.20
C ILE A 21 8.19 -13.44 1.38
N ARG A 22 8.97 -13.48 2.46
CA ARG A 22 8.48 -13.90 3.76
C ARG A 22 7.67 -12.76 4.35
N VAL A 23 6.36 -12.97 4.46
CA VAL A 23 5.41 -11.91 4.85
C VAL A 23 5.44 -11.74 6.37
N GLN A 24 5.45 -10.49 6.83
CA GLN A 24 5.26 -10.15 8.24
C GLN A 24 3.86 -9.63 8.52
N THR A 25 3.39 -8.69 7.69
CA THR A 25 2.14 -7.97 7.95
C THR A 25 1.38 -7.77 6.64
N LEU A 26 0.07 -8.03 6.67
CA LEU A 26 -0.87 -7.65 5.65
C LEU A 26 -1.54 -6.33 6.06
N ASN A 27 -1.44 -5.31 5.21
CA ASN A 27 -2.16 -4.05 5.36
C ASN A 27 -3.43 -4.13 4.50
N ILE A 28 -4.55 -4.48 5.11
CA ILE A 28 -5.80 -4.76 4.40
C ILE A 28 -6.48 -3.44 4.04
N ASP A 29 -7.06 -3.39 2.84
CA ASP A 29 -7.87 -2.24 2.43
C ASP A 29 -8.98 -1.96 3.46
N ALA A 30 -9.14 -0.69 3.83
CA ALA A 30 -10.02 -0.27 4.93
C ALA A 30 -11.49 -0.72 4.73
N ALA A 31 -12.00 -0.69 3.50
CA ALA A 31 -13.35 -1.14 3.20
C ALA A 31 -13.48 -2.67 3.35
N SER A 32 -12.48 -3.41 2.84
CA SER A 32 -12.40 -4.86 3.04
C SER A 32 -12.33 -5.23 4.51
N PHE A 33 -11.44 -4.61 5.28
CA PHE A 33 -11.24 -4.95 6.67
C PHE A 33 -12.45 -4.58 7.54
N THR A 34 -13.11 -3.45 7.27
CA THR A 34 -14.39 -3.08 7.92
C THR A 34 -15.49 -4.11 7.64
N GLN A 35 -15.60 -4.57 6.39
CA GLN A 35 -16.58 -5.59 6.01
C GLN A 35 -16.30 -6.92 6.72
N ILE A 36 -15.05 -7.37 6.75
CA ILE A 36 -14.63 -8.61 7.43
C ILE A 36 -14.88 -8.49 8.94
N LYS A 37 -14.48 -7.38 9.58
CA LYS A 37 -14.77 -7.10 11.00
C LYS A 37 -16.26 -7.24 11.30
N LYS A 38 -17.12 -6.66 10.47
CA LYS A 38 -18.57 -6.75 10.63
C LYS A 38 -19.09 -8.18 10.48
N GLN A 39 -18.62 -8.91 9.46
CA GLN A 39 -18.98 -10.32 9.25
C GLN A 39 -18.51 -11.22 10.40
N ALA A 40 -17.36 -10.89 11.00
CA ALA A 40 -16.79 -11.58 12.14
C ALA A 40 -17.38 -11.14 13.49
N GLU A 41 -18.30 -10.16 13.52
CA GLU A 41 -18.83 -9.57 14.75
C GLU A 41 -17.73 -9.01 15.67
N ASN A 42 -16.64 -8.51 15.08
CA ASN A 42 -15.41 -8.06 15.74
C ASN A 42 -14.64 -9.16 16.52
N ASP A 43 -14.93 -10.43 16.29
CA ASP A 43 -14.15 -11.53 16.83
C ASP A 43 -12.86 -11.72 16.03
N GLU A 44 -11.70 -11.49 16.68
CA GLU A 44 -10.38 -11.57 16.03
C GLU A 44 -10.11 -12.96 15.43
N LYS A 45 -10.49 -14.03 16.13
CA LYS A 45 -10.27 -15.38 15.62
C LYS A 45 -11.05 -15.61 14.33
N ARG A 46 -12.31 -15.18 14.29
CA ARG A 46 -13.18 -15.28 13.12
C ARG A 46 -12.70 -14.39 11.97
N ILE A 47 -12.13 -13.22 12.25
CA ILE A 47 -11.45 -12.39 11.23
C ILE A 47 -10.32 -13.19 10.58
N GLY A 48 -9.45 -13.80 11.41
CA GLY A 48 -8.34 -14.64 10.93
C GLY A 48 -8.80 -15.83 10.09
N GLU A 49 -9.87 -16.51 10.51
CA GLU A 49 -10.49 -17.61 9.76
C GLU A 49 -11.03 -17.15 8.40
N ILE A 50 -11.74 -16.01 8.34
CA ILE A 50 -12.25 -15.44 7.08
C ILE A 50 -11.10 -15.11 6.13
N MET A 51 -10.06 -14.42 6.61
CA MET A 51 -8.93 -14.03 5.78
C MET A 51 -8.15 -15.24 5.25
N THR A 52 -7.90 -16.23 6.11
CA THR A 52 -7.23 -17.48 5.72
C THR A 52 -8.09 -18.25 4.71
N GLY A 53 -9.41 -18.29 4.89
CA GLY A 53 -10.35 -18.89 3.94
C GLY A 53 -10.33 -18.21 2.57
N ILE A 54 -10.33 -16.88 2.52
CA ILE A 54 -10.23 -16.12 1.26
C ILE A 54 -8.95 -16.52 0.50
N VAL A 55 -7.81 -16.61 1.20
CA VAL A 55 -6.54 -16.98 0.60
C VAL A 55 -6.51 -18.45 0.18
N ALA A 56 -7.04 -19.37 0.97
CA ALA A 56 -7.12 -20.79 0.62
C ALA A 56 -7.98 -21.02 -0.64
N ASP A 57 -9.11 -20.32 -0.75
CA ASP A 57 -10.02 -20.46 -1.88
C ASP A 57 -9.42 -19.85 -3.16
N ARG A 58 -8.76 -18.68 -3.05
CA ARG A 58 -8.38 -17.84 -4.20
C ARG A 58 -6.89 -17.82 -4.51
N GLY A 59 -6.04 -18.34 -3.64
CA GLY A 59 -4.58 -18.21 -3.72
C GLY A 59 -4.06 -16.78 -3.49
N LYS A 60 -4.94 -15.86 -3.09
CA LYS A 60 -4.65 -14.44 -2.94
C LYS A 60 -5.67 -13.79 -2.01
N HIS A 61 -5.29 -12.69 -1.38
CA HIS A 61 -6.25 -11.94 -0.56
C HIS A 61 -7.07 -10.98 -1.42
N HIS A 62 -8.17 -11.48 -1.99
CA HIS A 62 -9.13 -10.73 -2.78
C HIS A 62 -10.53 -10.84 -2.16
N ASN A 63 -10.95 -9.81 -1.43
CA ASN A 63 -12.23 -9.81 -0.73
C ASN A 63 -13.40 -9.91 -1.75
N PRO A 64 -14.26 -10.94 -1.65
CA PRO A 64 -15.36 -11.17 -2.59
C PRO A 64 -16.45 -10.08 -2.58
N VAL A 65 -16.59 -9.34 -1.47
CA VAL A 65 -17.65 -8.36 -1.29
C VAL A 65 -17.23 -6.98 -1.82
N THR A 66 -16.01 -6.56 -1.51
CA THR A 66 -15.52 -5.22 -1.88
C THR A 66 -14.71 -5.21 -3.18
N GLY A 67 -14.21 -6.37 -3.63
CA GLY A 67 -13.27 -6.46 -4.75
C GLY A 67 -11.89 -5.90 -4.44
N SER A 68 -11.61 -5.54 -3.18
CA SER A 68 -10.33 -4.98 -2.75
C SER A 68 -9.43 -6.04 -2.12
N GLY A 69 -8.15 -5.67 -1.96
CA GLY A 69 -7.14 -6.50 -1.32
C GLY A 69 -6.44 -5.72 -0.22
N GLY A 70 -5.27 -5.17 -0.55
CA GLY A 70 -4.42 -4.45 0.38
C GLY A 70 -2.99 -4.46 -0.14
N MET A 71 -2.02 -4.26 0.74
CA MET A 71 -0.59 -4.41 0.47
C MET A 71 0.04 -5.30 1.54
N LEU A 72 1.31 -5.68 1.38
CA LEU A 72 2.04 -6.43 2.40
C LEU A 72 3.38 -5.80 2.74
N ILE A 73 3.86 -6.13 3.92
CA ILE A 73 5.22 -5.91 4.38
C ILE A 73 5.87 -7.26 4.53
N GLY A 74 7.09 -7.35 4.03
CA GLY A 74 7.82 -8.60 4.00
C GLY A 74 9.33 -8.41 3.97
N THR A 75 10.02 -9.53 4.07
CA THR A 75 11.46 -9.62 3.81
C THR A 75 11.68 -10.44 2.56
N VAL A 76 12.52 -9.95 1.65
CA VAL A 76 12.94 -10.69 0.47
C VAL A 76 13.70 -11.93 0.91
N GLU A 77 13.17 -13.11 0.57
CA GLU A 77 13.79 -14.40 0.90
C GLU A 77 14.55 -14.97 -0.29
N LYS A 78 14.00 -14.85 -1.50
CA LYS A 78 14.63 -15.32 -2.75
C LYS A 78 14.30 -14.38 -3.89
N ILE A 79 15.22 -14.26 -4.83
CA ILE A 79 15.06 -13.49 -6.06
C ILE A 79 15.33 -14.44 -7.22
N GLY A 80 14.42 -14.48 -8.19
CA GLY A 80 14.57 -15.26 -9.41
C GLY A 80 15.81 -14.82 -10.22
N PRO A 81 16.52 -15.76 -10.86
CA PRO A 81 17.79 -15.49 -11.54
C PRO A 81 17.73 -14.38 -12.60
N GLU A 82 16.62 -14.19 -13.30
CA GLU A 82 16.52 -13.14 -14.33
C GLU A 82 16.40 -11.73 -13.73
N LEU A 83 16.10 -11.59 -12.44
CA LEU A 83 15.99 -10.30 -11.75
C LEU A 83 17.27 -9.86 -11.06
N ILE A 84 18.25 -10.76 -10.91
CA ILE A 84 19.53 -10.46 -10.28
C ILE A 84 20.26 -9.41 -11.11
N GLY A 85 20.55 -8.27 -10.50
CA GLY A 85 21.19 -7.13 -11.16
C GLY A 85 20.26 -6.26 -12.02
N LYS A 86 18.99 -6.64 -12.22
CA LYS A 86 17.96 -5.79 -12.86
C LYS A 86 17.15 -4.98 -11.85
N THR A 87 17.10 -5.45 -10.62
CA THR A 87 16.45 -4.76 -9.49
C THR A 87 17.50 -4.29 -8.50
N ASP A 88 17.16 -3.32 -7.67
CA ASP A 88 18.02 -2.89 -6.57
C ASP A 88 17.88 -3.77 -5.32
N LEU A 89 17.00 -4.79 -5.34
CA LEU A 89 16.72 -5.66 -4.21
C LEU A 89 17.82 -6.68 -3.93
N GLN A 90 17.95 -7.00 -2.64
CA GLN A 90 18.81 -8.05 -2.12
C GLN A 90 18.02 -8.96 -1.19
N VAL A 91 18.44 -10.21 -1.07
CA VAL A 91 17.92 -11.12 -0.03
C VAL A 91 18.17 -10.50 1.35
N GLY A 92 17.13 -10.46 2.18
CA GLY A 92 17.14 -9.81 3.49
C GLY A 92 16.57 -8.38 3.49
N ASP A 93 16.36 -7.77 2.32
CA ASP A 93 15.73 -6.44 2.26
C ASP A 93 14.30 -6.50 2.81
N ARG A 94 13.96 -5.52 3.65
CA ARG A 94 12.59 -5.29 4.09
C ARG A 94 11.89 -4.39 3.08
N ILE A 95 10.72 -4.83 2.62
CA ILE A 95 9.95 -4.12 1.60
C ILE A 95 8.49 -4.00 2.01
N ALA A 96 7.85 -2.97 1.49
CA ALA A 96 6.40 -2.91 1.34
C ALA A 96 6.05 -3.02 -0.13
N THR A 97 5.08 -3.87 -0.47
CA THR A 97 4.56 -3.92 -1.83
C THR A 97 3.68 -2.70 -2.09
N LEU A 98 3.75 -2.17 -3.32
CA LEU A 98 2.86 -1.11 -3.81
C LEU A 98 1.91 -1.67 -4.88
N VAL A 99 1.62 -2.96 -4.76
CA VAL A 99 0.68 -3.71 -5.60
C VAL A 99 -0.33 -4.43 -4.74
N SER A 100 -1.52 -4.62 -5.30
CA SER A 100 -2.64 -5.16 -4.55
C SER A 100 -2.45 -6.64 -4.18
N LEU A 101 -2.83 -7.01 -2.97
CA LEU A 101 -2.99 -8.42 -2.59
C LEU A 101 -4.01 -9.18 -3.47
N SER A 102 -4.88 -8.46 -4.17
CA SER A 102 -5.84 -9.06 -5.12
C SER A 102 -5.21 -9.58 -6.42
N LEU A 103 -3.90 -9.38 -6.63
CA LEU A 103 -3.13 -9.97 -7.73
C LEU A 103 -1.85 -10.66 -7.26
N THR A 104 -1.61 -10.72 -5.96
CA THR A 104 -0.38 -11.24 -5.35
C THR A 104 -0.63 -12.67 -4.86
N PRO A 105 0.07 -13.69 -5.40
CA PRO A 105 0.06 -15.04 -4.82
C PRO A 105 0.46 -14.98 -3.36
N LEU A 106 -0.35 -15.56 -2.48
CA LEU A 106 -0.19 -15.48 -1.04
C LEU A 106 -0.54 -16.83 -0.40
N VAL A 107 0.25 -17.24 0.58
CA VAL A 107 -0.05 -18.30 1.53
C VAL A 107 0.02 -17.71 2.94
N ILE A 108 -0.98 -18.04 3.76
CA ILE A 108 -1.00 -17.72 5.19
C ILE A 108 -0.86 -19.05 5.93
N ASP A 109 0.29 -19.26 6.57
CA ASP A 109 0.53 -20.43 7.40
C ASP A 109 -0.13 -20.25 8.78
N ARG A 110 -0.03 -19.04 9.34
CA ARG A 110 -0.60 -18.70 10.66
C ARG A 110 -0.90 -17.22 10.80
N ILE A 111 -2.01 -16.90 11.46
CA ILE A 111 -2.30 -15.55 11.95
C ILE A 111 -1.58 -15.36 13.30
N ILE A 112 -0.77 -14.32 13.42
CA ILE A 112 -0.02 -13.98 14.63
C ILE A 112 -0.79 -12.98 15.48
N LYS A 113 -1.25 -11.88 14.87
CA LYS A 113 -1.97 -10.81 15.57
C LYS A 113 -2.83 -10.00 14.61
N ILE A 114 -3.99 -9.56 15.09
CA ILE A 114 -4.87 -8.64 14.36
C ILE A 114 -4.83 -7.28 15.06
N HIS A 115 -4.54 -6.24 14.29
CA HIS A 115 -4.54 -4.86 14.75
C HIS A 115 -5.76 -4.15 14.16
N ALA A 116 -6.88 -4.24 14.88
CA ALA A 116 -8.17 -3.82 14.36
C ALA A 116 -8.31 -2.30 14.14
N ASP A 117 -7.46 -1.51 14.78
CA ASP A 117 -7.37 -0.05 14.73
C ASP A 117 -6.55 0.46 13.54
N THR A 118 -5.64 -0.35 13.01
CA THR A 118 -4.80 -0.01 11.85
C THR A 118 -5.11 -0.83 10.60
N ASP A 119 -6.14 -1.69 10.67
CA ASP A 119 -6.55 -2.61 9.59
C ASP A 119 -5.41 -3.54 9.12
N GLN A 120 -4.53 -3.91 10.06
CA GLN A 120 -3.34 -4.73 9.81
C GLN A 120 -3.44 -6.10 10.46
N VAL A 121 -2.82 -7.09 9.82
CA VAL A 121 -2.76 -8.46 10.33
C VAL A 121 -1.35 -9.02 10.18
N ASP A 122 -0.71 -9.32 11.30
CA ASP A 122 0.58 -9.99 11.33
C ASP A 122 0.40 -11.48 11.08
N ILE A 123 1.21 -12.03 10.19
CA ILE A 123 1.13 -13.43 9.77
C ILE A 123 2.50 -14.09 9.70
N GLU A 124 2.51 -15.41 9.76
CA GLU A 124 3.54 -16.23 9.13
C GLU A 124 2.99 -16.70 7.79
N GLY A 125 3.76 -16.48 6.73
CA GLY A 125 3.33 -16.80 5.38
C GLY A 125 4.31 -16.29 4.34
N HIS A 126 3.97 -16.57 3.08
CA HIS A 126 4.81 -16.22 1.94
C HIS A 126 3.97 -15.63 0.81
N ALA A 127 4.59 -14.76 0.03
CA ALA A 127 3.99 -14.17 -1.14
C ALA A 127 4.98 -14.09 -2.30
N ILE A 128 4.45 -14.05 -3.52
CA ILE A 128 5.23 -13.85 -4.74
C ILE A 128 4.99 -12.44 -5.27
N LEU A 129 6.08 -11.71 -5.51
CA LEU A 129 6.08 -10.45 -6.23
C LEU A 129 6.68 -10.66 -7.61
N PHE A 130 5.89 -10.42 -8.66
CA PHE A 130 6.35 -10.50 -10.04
C PHE A 130 7.27 -9.33 -10.40
N GLU A 131 8.10 -9.49 -11.43
CA GLU A 131 8.97 -8.44 -11.99
C GLU A 131 8.28 -7.08 -12.21
N SER A 132 7.03 -7.10 -12.70
CA SER A 132 6.23 -5.87 -12.93
C SER A 132 5.66 -5.24 -11.66
N GLY A 133 5.83 -5.90 -10.51
CA GLY A 133 5.33 -5.48 -9.22
C GLY A 133 6.15 -4.34 -8.63
N ILE A 134 5.48 -3.26 -8.25
CA ILE A 134 6.11 -2.11 -7.61
C ILE A 134 6.28 -2.41 -6.11
N TYR A 135 7.41 -2.02 -5.55
CA TYR A 135 7.72 -2.11 -4.13
C TYR A 135 8.48 -0.86 -3.68
N ALA A 136 8.60 -0.69 -2.37
CA ALA A 136 9.52 0.24 -1.74
C ALA A 136 10.32 -0.48 -0.66
N LYS A 137 11.63 -0.24 -0.60
CA LYS A 137 12.44 -0.65 0.55
C LYS A 137 12.01 0.17 1.76
N LEU A 138 11.76 -0.52 2.88
CA LEU A 138 11.38 0.16 4.11
C LEU A 138 12.60 0.93 4.66
N PRO A 139 12.44 2.23 4.95
CA PRO A 139 13.53 3.05 5.46
C PRO A 139 13.88 2.66 6.90
N GLY A 140 15.17 2.77 7.25
CA GLY A 140 15.67 2.53 8.60
C GLY A 140 15.70 3.78 9.50
N ASP A 141 15.35 4.95 8.97
CA ASP A 141 15.49 6.26 9.61
C ASP A 141 14.15 6.84 10.12
N MET A 142 13.05 6.09 10.04
CA MET A 142 11.73 6.52 10.52
C MET A 142 10.88 5.35 11.05
N PRO A 143 9.84 5.64 11.87
CA PRO A 143 8.91 4.62 12.31
C PRO A 143 8.20 3.94 11.14
N GLU A 144 8.03 2.62 11.22
CA GLU A 144 7.37 1.83 10.19
C GLU A 144 5.92 2.28 9.93
N SER A 145 5.19 2.61 11.00
CA SER A 145 3.82 3.14 10.88
C SER A 145 3.76 4.43 10.05
N LEU A 146 4.78 5.28 10.12
CA LEU A 146 4.89 6.47 9.31
C LEU A 146 5.20 6.12 7.85
N ALA A 147 6.18 5.25 7.61
CA ALA A 147 6.53 4.80 6.26
C ALA A 147 5.31 4.20 5.55
N LEU A 148 4.55 3.33 6.22
CA LEU A 148 3.34 2.72 5.66
C LEU A 148 2.25 3.73 5.38
N ALA A 149 2.02 4.67 6.30
CA ALA A 149 1.02 5.72 6.11
C ALA A 149 1.31 6.59 4.87
N VAL A 150 2.58 6.75 4.49
CA VAL A 150 2.99 7.45 3.27
C VAL A 150 2.87 6.55 2.04
N LEU A 151 3.32 5.30 2.15
CA LEU A 151 3.31 4.33 1.04
C LEU A 151 1.89 3.96 0.58
N ASP A 152 0.94 3.87 1.51
CA ASP A 152 -0.49 3.65 1.24
C ASP A 152 -1.10 4.70 0.27
N VAL A 153 -0.55 5.91 0.29
CA VAL A 153 -1.02 7.02 -0.54
C VAL A 153 0.02 7.47 -1.58
N ALA A 154 1.10 6.71 -1.79
CA ALA A 154 2.22 7.09 -2.65
C ALA A 154 1.82 7.30 -4.12
N GLY A 155 0.73 6.67 -4.57
CA GLY A 155 0.15 6.91 -5.89
C GLY A 155 -0.32 8.35 -6.10
N ALA A 156 -0.78 9.03 -5.04
CA ALA A 156 -1.35 10.37 -5.14
C ALA A 156 -0.31 11.46 -5.55
N PRO A 157 0.85 11.59 -4.88
CA PRO A 157 1.90 12.49 -5.36
C PRO A 157 2.48 12.03 -6.69
N ALA A 158 2.61 10.73 -6.96
CA ALA A 158 3.08 10.24 -8.25
C ALA A 158 2.17 10.63 -9.43
N GLN A 159 0.84 10.63 -9.22
CA GLN A 159 -0.11 11.14 -10.22
C GLN A 159 -0.03 12.67 -10.33
N THR A 160 0.11 13.37 -9.20
CA THR A 160 0.31 14.82 -9.20
C THR A 160 1.52 15.23 -10.03
N ALA A 161 2.64 14.50 -9.87
CA ALA A 161 3.87 14.70 -10.64
C ALA A 161 3.69 14.57 -12.16
N LYS A 162 2.75 13.71 -12.60
CA LYS A 162 2.44 13.49 -14.02
C LYS A 162 1.49 14.54 -14.58
N LEU A 163 0.55 15.02 -13.76
CA LEU A 163 -0.51 15.91 -14.18
C LEU A 163 -0.08 17.39 -14.18
N VAL A 164 0.64 17.81 -13.15
CA VAL A 164 0.99 19.22 -12.93
C VAL A 164 2.19 19.64 -13.77
N ARG A 165 2.04 20.77 -14.47
CA ARG A 165 3.07 21.39 -15.31
C ARG A 165 3.50 22.75 -14.74
N PRO A 166 4.69 23.25 -15.10
CA PRO A 166 5.13 24.58 -14.69
C PRO A 166 4.14 25.66 -15.11
N GLY A 167 3.78 26.56 -14.17
CA GLY A 167 2.82 27.64 -14.40
C GLY A 167 1.36 27.28 -14.12
N ASP A 168 1.04 26.00 -13.85
CA ASP A 168 -0.34 25.60 -13.58
C ASP A 168 -0.88 26.21 -12.28
N THR A 169 -2.20 26.45 -12.26
CA THR A 169 -2.96 26.69 -11.03
C THR A 169 -3.65 25.39 -10.61
N VAL A 170 -3.30 24.87 -9.43
CA VAL A 170 -3.70 23.56 -8.94
C VAL A 170 -4.49 23.70 -7.65
N LEU A 171 -5.71 23.15 -7.61
CA LEU A 171 -6.51 23.03 -6.39
C LEU A 171 -6.38 21.63 -5.80
N ILE A 172 -5.96 21.52 -4.54
CA ILE A 172 -5.88 20.27 -3.79
C ILE A 172 -7.06 20.17 -2.82
N ILE A 173 -8.02 19.32 -3.14
CA ILE A 173 -9.15 18.98 -2.28
C ILE A 173 -8.68 18.04 -1.17
N GLY A 174 -9.00 18.36 0.09
CA GLY A 174 -8.55 17.58 1.24
C GLY A 174 -7.09 17.85 1.64
N ALA A 175 -6.61 19.07 1.41
CA ALA A 175 -5.24 19.52 1.60
C ALA A 175 -4.61 19.12 2.95
N GLY A 176 -5.36 19.22 4.06
CA GLY A 176 -4.86 18.87 5.39
C GLY A 176 -4.89 17.37 5.75
N GLY A 177 -5.17 16.48 4.79
CA GLY A 177 -5.11 15.03 4.94
C GLY A 177 -3.82 14.43 4.37
N LYS A 178 -3.54 13.14 4.66
CA LYS A 178 -2.28 12.45 4.27
C LYS A 178 -1.95 12.62 2.77
N SER A 179 -2.85 12.21 1.88
CA SER A 179 -2.66 12.35 0.43
C SER A 179 -2.59 13.81 0.01
N GLY A 180 -3.43 14.68 0.59
CA GLY A 180 -3.47 16.10 0.26
C GLY A 180 -2.15 16.81 0.54
N LEU A 181 -1.52 16.53 1.68
CA LEU A 181 -0.22 17.09 2.05
C LEU A 181 0.87 16.68 1.04
N LEU A 182 0.91 15.40 0.67
CA LEU A 182 1.88 14.89 -0.31
C LEU A 182 1.63 15.45 -1.71
N CYS A 183 0.36 15.54 -2.14
CA CYS A 183 0.01 16.17 -3.41
C CYS A 183 0.34 17.66 -3.42
N MET A 184 0.13 18.40 -2.33
CA MET A 184 0.50 19.82 -2.25
C MET A 184 2.01 20.00 -2.39
N TYR A 185 2.80 19.21 -1.66
CA TYR A 185 4.26 19.25 -1.78
C TYR A 185 4.72 19.02 -3.23
N GLU A 186 4.21 17.96 -3.88
CA GLU A 186 4.60 17.64 -5.24
C GLU A 186 4.07 18.69 -6.25
N ALA A 187 2.83 19.16 -6.08
CA ALA A 187 2.25 20.21 -6.92
C ALA A 187 3.08 21.50 -6.82
N LYS A 188 3.52 21.90 -5.62
CA LYS A 188 4.34 23.10 -5.42
C LYS A 188 5.67 22.99 -6.14
N LYS A 189 6.30 21.82 -6.06
CA LYS A 189 7.55 21.53 -6.77
C LYS A 189 7.38 21.58 -8.30
N ARG A 190 6.26 21.08 -8.83
CA ARG A 190 6.01 20.95 -10.29
C ARG A 190 5.51 22.24 -10.92
N ALA A 191 4.54 22.91 -10.29
CA ALA A 191 3.96 24.16 -10.76
C ALA A 191 5.00 25.30 -10.76
N GLY A 192 5.97 25.23 -9.83
CA GLY A 192 7.09 26.15 -9.77
C GLY A 192 6.68 27.57 -9.39
N VAL A 193 7.61 28.52 -9.54
CA VAL A 193 7.44 29.91 -9.07
C VAL A 193 6.34 30.69 -9.81
N ASN A 194 6.03 30.30 -11.04
CA ASN A 194 5.00 30.93 -11.87
C ASN A 194 3.63 30.25 -11.71
N GLY A 195 3.58 29.10 -11.03
CA GLY A 195 2.34 28.39 -10.76
C GLY A 195 1.72 28.80 -9.43
N LYS A 196 0.53 28.27 -9.16
CA LYS A 196 -0.22 28.57 -7.94
C LYS A 196 -0.84 27.30 -7.37
N VAL A 197 -0.55 26.99 -6.12
CA VAL A 197 -1.14 25.86 -5.40
C VAL A 197 -2.14 26.37 -4.37
N ILE A 198 -3.38 25.90 -4.46
CA ILE A 198 -4.47 26.25 -3.56
C ILE A 198 -4.86 24.99 -2.78
N GLY A 199 -4.76 25.02 -1.46
CA GLY A 199 -5.25 23.96 -0.59
C GLY A 199 -6.72 24.20 -0.21
N MET A 200 -7.52 23.14 -0.14
CA MET A 200 -8.87 23.21 0.43
C MET A 200 -9.02 22.19 1.56
N GLY A 201 -9.18 22.69 2.78
CA GLY A 201 -9.53 21.89 3.96
C GLY A 201 -11.03 21.91 4.24
N HIS A 202 -11.59 20.79 4.72
CA HIS A 202 -13.01 20.71 5.11
C HIS A 202 -13.29 21.24 6.53
N SER A 203 -12.25 21.60 7.28
CA SER A 203 -12.34 22.04 8.68
C SER A 203 -11.19 22.97 9.03
N ALA A 204 -11.35 23.77 10.10
CA ALA A 204 -10.30 24.66 10.59
C ALA A 204 -9.00 23.91 10.93
N ALA A 205 -9.10 22.71 11.52
CA ALA A 205 -7.94 21.88 11.81
C ALA A 205 -7.23 21.37 10.54
N SER A 206 -8.00 21.01 9.51
CA SER A 206 -7.44 20.61 8.21
C SER A 206 -6.74 21.78 7.51
N LYS A 207 -7.36 22.97 7.55
CA LYS A 207 -6.77 24.22 7.05
C LYS A 207 -5.45 24.53 7.76
N ALA A 208 -5.44 24.55 9.09
CA ALA A 208 -4.24 24.87 9.88
C ALA A 208 -3.08 23.91 9.58
N ARG A 209 -3.35 22.60 9.42
CA ARG A 209 -2.33 21.62 9.01
C ARG A 209 -1.77 21.90 7.62
N ALA A 210 -2.61 22.27 6.67
CA ALA A 210 -2.16 22.59 5.32
C ALA A 210 -1.30 23.87 5.32
N GLU A 211 -1.76 24.93 6.01
CA GLU A 211 -1.03 26.20 6.15
C GLU A 211 0.35 26.00 6.79
N SER A 212 0.44 25.17 7.84
CA SER A 212 1.71 24.96 8.57
C SER A 212 2.81 24.32 7.73
N THR A 213 2.49 23.74 6.57
CA THR A 213 3.50 23.16 5.68
C THR A 213 4.18 24.18 4.75
N GLY A 214 3.53 25.31 4.46
CA GLY A 214 4.00 26.26 3.45
C GLY A 214 3.97 25.74 2.01
N PHE A 215 3.31 24.61 1.74
CA PHE A 215 3.26 24.01 0.40
C PHE A 215 2.13 24.56 -0.49
N ALA A 216 1.23 25.36 0.06
CA ALA A 216 0.19 26.04 -0.70
C ALA A 216 0.39 27.56 -0.63
N ASP A 217 0.07 28.25 -1.72
CA ASP A 217 0.06 29.71 -1.80
C ASP A 217 -1.18 30.30 -1.10
N VAL A 218 -2.27 29.54 -1.07
CA VAL A 218 -3.55 29.89 -0.43
C VAL A 218 -4.18 28.62 0.16
N VAL A 219 -4.82 28.71 1.34
CA VAL A 219 -5.58 27.62 1.99
C VAL A 219 -6.94 28.09 2.51
#